data_AF-A0A2H0V274-F1
#
_entry.id   AF-A0A2H0V274-F1
#
_cell.length_a   1.000
_cell.length_b   1.000
_cell.length_c   1.000
_cell.angle_alpha   90.00
_cell.angle_beta   90.00
_cell.angle_gamma   90.00
#
_symmetry.space_group_name_H-M   'P 1'
#
loop_
_entity.id
_entity.type
_entity.pdbx_description
1 polymer ?
#
loop_
_entity_poly.entity_id
_entity_poly.type
_entity_poly.pdbx_seq_one_letter_code
_entity_poly.pdbx_strand_id
1 'polypeptide(L)'
;MPILKKTKDQIIKLLLGESVVPRGLFELGQYFRLNGPITFKYEKGKNDIVAISTNFRYGSIVTAGKDKIELEKKIKDAILTSFEIPSAYAKEAKIYKVGAKEEYALA
;
A
#
# COMPACT_ATOMS: atom_id res chain seq x y z
N MET A 1 9.07 13.35 28.35
CA MET A 1 8.54 12.51 27.24
C MET A 1 9.19 12.98 25.93
N PRO A 2 9.62 12.14 24.95
CA PRO A 2 9.39 10.70 24.76
C PRO A 2 10.68 9.91 24.37
N ILE A 3 11.14 9.01 25.24
CA ILE A 3 12.22 8.04 24.92
C ILE A 3 11.66 6.82 24.14
N LEU A 4 10.32 6.72 24.01
CA LEU A 4 9.65 5.58 23.38
C LEU A 4 9.69 5.54 21.84
N LYS A 5 9.94 6.66 21.14
CA LYS A 5 9.95 6.67 19.66
C LYS A 5 11.29 6.26 19.06
N LYS A 6 12.41 6.57 19.73
CA LYS A 6 13.75 6.26 19.20
C LYS A 6 14.18 4.81 19.38
N THR A 7 13.59 4.09 20.34
CA THR A 7 13.92 2.68 20.60
C THR A 7 13.29 1.72 19.60
N LYS A 8 12.13 2.06 19.00
CA LYS A 8 11.53 1.23 17.95
C LYS A 8 12.41 1.18 16.69
N ASP A 9 12.96 2.33 16.30
CA ASP A 9 13.83 2.45 15.11
C ASP A 9 15.15 1.67 15.25
N GLN A 10 15.70 1.60 16.46
CA GLN A 10 16.95 0.85 16.69
C GLN A 10 16.74 -0.66 16.75
N ILE A 11 15.57 -1.13 17.20
CA ILE A 11 15.24 -2.57 17.21
C ILE A 11 15.00 -3.10 15.79
N ILE A 12 14.34 -2.32 14.93
CA ILE A 12 14.12 -2.68 13.51
C ILE A 12 15.45 -2.75 12.75
N LYS A 13 16.39 -1.83 13.05
CA LYS A 13 17.73 -1.84 12.45
C LYS A 13 18.63 -2.99 12.93
N LEU A 14 18.43 -3.51 14.13
CA LEU A 14 19.27 -4.59 14.69
C LEU A 14 18.79 -5.99 14.28
N LEU A 15 17.50 -6.18 13.98
CA LEU A 15 16.93 -7.49 13.65
C LEU A 15 17.01 -7.89 12.16
N LEU A 16 17.16 -6.93 11.24
CA LEU A 16 17.01 -7.14 9.79
C LEU A 16 18.24 -6.68 8.99
N GLY A 17 19.43 -7.16 9.38
CA GLY A 17 20.68 -6.86 8.68
C GLY A 17 20.58 -6.96 7.15
N GLU A 18 20.96 -5.87 6.48
CA GLU A 18 21.38 -5.63 5.09
C GLU A 18 20.84 -6.44 3.88
N SER A 19 19.95 -7.42 4.01
CA SER A 19 19.50 -8.23 2.86
C SER A 19 18.13 -8.90 2.97
N VAL A 20 17.29 -8.53 3.95
CA VAL A 20 15.95 -9.12 4.09
C VAL A 20 14.90 -8.20 3.48
N VAL A 21 14.62 -8.41 2.21
CA VAL A 21 13.44 -7.85 1.54
C VAL A 21 12.19 -8.30 2.32
N PRO A 22 11.24 -7.41 2.67
CA PRO A 22 10.00 -7.80 3.31
C PRO A 22 9.33 -8.95 2.55
N ARG A 23 9.00 -10.04 3.25
CA ARG A 23 8.26 -11.18 2.68
C ARG A 23 6.99 -10.71 1.96
N GLY A 24 6.37 -9.64 2.47
CA GLY A 24 5.23 -8.98 1.85
C GLY A 24 5.44 -8.56 0.40
N LEU A 25 6.65 -8.17 -0.03
CA LEU A 25 6.92 -7.82 -1.44
C LEU A 25 6.79 -9.04 -2.37
N PHE A 26 7.25 -10.21 -1.91
CA PHE A 26 7.06 -11.45 -2.64
C PHE A 26 5.58 -11.83 -2.70
N GLU A 27 4.86 -11.74 -1.57
CA GLU A 27 3.44 -12.06 -1.49
C GLU A 27 2.58 -11.10 -2.32
N LEU A 28 2.93 -9.81 -2.34
CA LEU A 28 2.33 -8.80 -3.23
C LEU A 28 2.52 -9.20 -4.70
N GLY A 29 3.75 -9.62 -5.07
CA GLY A 29 4.06 -10.18 -6.39
C GLY A 29 3.19 -11.37 -6.76
N GLN A 30 3.11 -12.36 -5.88
CA GLN A 30 2.28 -13.55 -6.09
C GLN A 30 0.80 -13.18 -6.18
N TYR A 31 0.34 -12.27 -5.33
CA TYR A 31 -1.05 -11.81 -5.32
C TYR A 31 -1.45 -11.23 -6.68
N PHE A 32 -0.68 -10.27 -7.20
CA PHE A 32 -0.98 -9.64 -8.49
C PHE A 32 -0.86 -10.62 -9.66
N ARG A 33 0.05 -11.60 -9.58
CA ARG A 33 0.17 -12.66 -10.58
C ARG A 33 -1.06 -13.57 -10.62
N LEU A 34 -1.64 -13.89 -9.46
CA LEU A 34 -2.78 -14.81 -9.35
C LEU A 34 -4.13 -14.12 -9.53
N ASN A 35 -4.26 -12.87 -9.08
CA ASN A 35 -5.55 -12.16 -9.01
C ASN A 35 -5.66 -10.98 -9.98
N GLY A 36 -4.55 -10.55 -10.58
CA GLY A 36 -4.51 -9.37 -11.43
C GLY A 36 -4.60 -8.04 -10.65
N PRO A 37 -4.84 -6.92 -11.36
CA PRO A 37 -4.92 -5.59 -10.78
C PRO A 37 -6.02 -5.44 -9.72
N ILE A 38 -5.78 -4.60 -8.71
CA ILE A 38 -6.80 -4.22 -7.73
C ILE A 38 -7.56 -3.01 -8.26
N THR A 39 -8.87 -3.16 -8.44
CA THR A 39 -9.79 -2.12 -8.88
C THR A 39 -10.37 -1.39 -7.67
N PHE A 40 -10.42 -0.06 -7.76
CA PHE A 40 -11.05 0.81 -6.79
C PHE A 40 -12.26 1.52 -7.38
N LYS A 41 -13.31 1.68 -6.58
CA LYS A 41 -14.42 2.57 -6.86
C LYS A 41 -14.19 3.86 -6.10
N TYR A 42 -14.26 5.00 -6.80
CA TYR A 42 -14.16 6.31 -6.16
C TYR A 42 -15.54 6.87 -5.89
N GLU A 43 -15.75 7.30 -4.65
CA GLU A 43 -16.96 7.95 -4.20
C GLU A 43 -16.62 9.35 -3.66
N LYS A 44 -17.54 10.29 -3.88
CA LYS A 44 -17.38 11.65 -3.35
C LYS A 44 -17.86 11.65 -1.90
N GLY A 45 -16.93 11.86 -0.97
CA GLY A 45 -17.22 12.10 0.43
C GLY A 45 -17.69 13.54 0.67
N LYS A 46 -17.77 13.93 1.95
CA LYS A 46 -18.22 15.28 2.33
C LYS A 46 -17.24 16.35 1.84
N ASN A 47 -15.94 16.12 2.02
CA ASN A 47 -14.87 17.05 1.67
C ASN A 47 -13.66 16.34 1.02
N ASP A 48 -13.78 15.05 0.75
CA ASP A 48 -12.73 14.14 0.34
C ASP A 48 -13.23 13.18 -0.74
N ILE A 49 -12.30 12.50 -1.39
CA ILE A 49 -12.56 11.43 -2.34
C ILE A 49 -12.25 10.12 -1.60
N VAL A 50 -13.22 9.22 -1.54
CA VAL A 50 -13.10 7.91 -0.91
C VAL A 50 -12.84 6.86 -1.99
N ALA A 51 -11.84 6.01 -1.81
CA ALA A 51 -11.55 4.88 -2.67
C ALA A 51 -11.81 3.57 -1.93
N ILE A 52 -12.61 2.69 -2.54
CA ILE A 52 -12.98 1.38 -2.00
C ILE A 52 -12.58 0.31 -3.00
N SER A 53 -11.75 -0.65 -2.59
CA SER A 53 -11.38 -1.78 -3.46
C SER A 53 -12.57 -2.71 -3.69
N THR A 54 -12.80 -3.14 -4.93
CA THR A 54 -13.96 -3.98 -5.29
C THR A 54 -13.60 -5.45 -5.53
N ASN A 55 -12.33 -5.76 -5.78
CA ASN A 55 -11.87 -7.11 -6.13
C ASN A 55 -10.66 -7.57 -5.29
N PHE A 56 -10.39 -6.91 -4.17
CA PHE A 56 -9.32 -7.31 -3.26
C PHE A 56 -9.71 -8.56 -2.46
N ARG A 57 -8.87 -9.61 -2.47
CA ARG A 57 -9.24 -10.91 -1.86
C ARG A 57 -9.11 -10.97 -0.35
N TYR A 58 -8.24 -10.16 0.25
CA TYR A 58 -8.01 -10.17 1.70
C TYR A 58 -8.95 -9.22 2.47
N GLY A 59 -10.08 -8.85 1.86
CA GLY A 59 -11.09 -7.98 2.46
C GLY A 59 -11.37 -6.76 1.59
N SER A 60 -11.32 -5.57 2.16
CA SER A 60 -11.53 -4.33 1.42
C SER A 60 -10.59 -3.24 1.89
N ILE A 61 -9.85 -2.67 0.95
CA ILE A 61 -9.02 -1.49 1.16
C ILE A 61 -9.92 -0.27 1.00
N VAL A 62 -10.08 0.49 2.08
CA VAL A 62 -10.83 1.75 2.08
C VAL A 62 -9.89 2.88 2.46
N THR A 63 -9.75 3.88 1.59
CA THR A 63 -8.89 5.05 1.83
C THR A 63 -9.61 6.33 1.43
N ALA A 64 -9.21 7.48 1.97
CA ALA A 64 -9.77 8.76 1.60
C ALA A 64 -8.68 9.84 1.51
N GLY A 65 -8.77 10.71 0.50
CA GLY A 65 -7.82 11.80 0.25
C GLY A 65 -8.56 13.08 -0.14
N LYS A 66 -7.99 14.24 0.19
CA LYS A 66 -8.61 15.55 -0.13
C LYS A 66 -8.59 15.85 -1.63
N ASP A 67 -7.60 15.31 -2.33
CA ASP A 67 -7.44 15.40 -3.76
C ASP A 67 -6.97 14.05 -4.36
N LYS A 68 -6.88 13.99 -5.69
CA LYS A 68 -6.48 12.77 -6.40
C LYS A 68 -5.05 12.34 -6.09
N ILE A 69 -4.14 13.28 -5.83
CA ILE A 69 -2.72 13.00 -5.59
C ILE A 69 -2.55 12.38 -4.21
N GLU A 70 -3.19 12.97 -3.19
CA GLU A 70 -3.22 12.43 -1.84
C GLU A 70 -3.89 11.06 -1.80
N LEU A 71 -5.01 10.91 -2.51
CA LEU A 71 -5.73 9.64 -2.62
C LEU A 71 -4.86 8.55 -3.22
N GLU A 72 -4.19 8.82 -4.36
CA GLU A 72 -3.32 7.84 -4.99
C GLU A 72 -2.19 7.39 -4.06
N LYS A 73 -1.58 8.33 -3.32
CA LYS A 73 -0.55 8.01 -2.33
C LYS A 73 -1.09 7.11 -1.23
N LYS A 74 -2.28 7.40 -0.71
CA LYS A 74 -2.93 6.60 0.33
C LYS A 74 -3.37 5.22 -0.16
N ILE A 75 -3.82 5.10 -1.41
CA ILE A 75 -4.13 3.80 -2.02
C ILE A 75 -2.86 2.93 -2.06
N LYS A 76 -1.75 3.46 -2.59
CA LYS A 76 -0.49 2.72 -2.64
C LYS A 76 -0.02 2.32 -1.24
N ASP A 77 -0.07 3.23 -0.28
CA ASP A 77 0.30 2.97 1.11
C ASP A 77 -0.57 1.92 1.78
N ALA A 78 -1.89 1.96 1.54
CA ALA A 78 -2.83 0.98 2.08
C ALA A 78 -2.65 -0.41 1.45
N ILE A 79 -2.33 -0.48 0.15
CA ILE A 79 -1.92 -1.74 -0.49
C ILE A 79 -0.67 -2.26 0.20
N LEU A 80 0.40 -1.47 0.35
CA LEU A 80 1.62 -1.92 1.03
C LEU A 80 1.36 -2.42 2.45
N THR A 81 0.58 -1.65 3.22
CA THR A 81 0.19 -1.98 4.59
C THR A 81 -0.58 -3.31 4.66
N SER A 82 -1.42 -3.59 3.67
CA SER A 82 -2.19 -4.85 3.60
C SER A 82 -1.32 -6.09 3.42
N PHE A 83 -0.07 -5.91 2.97
CA PHE A 83 0.94 -6.97 2.85
C PHE A 83 2.06 -6.82 3.88
N GLU A 84 1.83 -6.04 4.95
CA GLU A 84 2.81 -5.77 6.00
C GLU A 84 4.14 -5.16 5.47
N ILE A 85 4.08 -4.47 4.34
CA ILE A 85 5.23 -3.82 3.71
C ILE A 85 5.32 -2.38 4.25
N PRO A 86 6.45 -1.98 4.86
CA PRO A 86 6.64 -0.59 5.25
C PRO A 86 6.65 0.34 4.04
N SER A 87 6.06 1.54 4.18
CA SER A 87 5.99 2.54 3.09
C SER A 87 7.36 2.96 2.54
N ALA A 88 8.44 2.73 3.28
CA ALA A 88 9.82 2.93 2.82
C ALA A 88 10.15 2.11 1.57
N TYR A 89 9.50 0.95 1.40
CA TYR A 89 9.67 0.04 0.26
C TYR A 89 8.73 0.35 -0.91
N ALA A 90 8.05 1.51 -0.91
CA ALA A 90 7.11 1.87 -1.96
C ALA A 90 7.76 1.95 -3.36
N LYS A 91 9.05 2.29 -3.43
CA LYS A 91 9.80 2.32 -4.69
C LYS A 91 10.10 0.92 -5.21
N GLU A 92 10.39 0.00 -4.32
CA GLU A 92 10.71 -1.40 -4.57
C GLU A 92 9.46 -2.19 -4.95
N ALA A 93 8.32 -1.84 -4.34
CA ALA A 93 7.03 -2.44 -4.64
C ALA A 93 6.49 -2.06 -6.02
N LYS A 94 6.93 -0.95 -6.62
CA LYS A 94 6.58 -0.57 -8.00
C LYS A 94 5.07 -0.66 -8.28
N ILE A 95 4.24 -0.18 -7.35
CA ILE A 95 2.77 -0.15 -7.54
C ILE A 95 2.40 1.09 -8.35
N TYR A 96 1.73 0.88 -9.48
CA TYR A 96 1.27 1.95 -10.36
C TYR A 96 -0.21 1.79 -10.68
N LYS A 97 -0.84 2.92 -11.00
CA LYS A 97 -2.16 2.91 -11.60
C LYS A 97 -2.01 2.39 -13.04
N VAL A 98 -2.78 1.37 -13.39
CA VAL A 98 -2.74 0.70 -14.70
C VAL A 98 -4.07 0.90 -15.43
N GLY A 99 -4.00 1.14 -16.74
CA GLY A 99 -5.18 1.31 -17.59
C GLY A 99 -5.94 2.63 -17.41
N ALA A 100 -7.12 2.71 -18.04
CA ALA A 100 -8.00 3.88 -17.99
C ALA A 100 -8.92 3.90 -16.76
N LYS A 101 -9.07 2.76 -16.09
CA LYS A 101 -9.88 2.60 -14.87
C LYS A 101 -9.04 2.88 -13.63
N GLU A 102 -9.69 3.00 -12.48
CA GLU A 102 -9.03 3.16 -11.18
C GLU A 102 -8.45 1.82 -10.69
N GLU A 103 -7.50 1.27 -11.46
CA GLU A 103 -6.86 -0.03 -11.23
C GLU A 103 -5.39 0.13 -10.85
N TYR A 104 -4.90 -0.71 -9.95
CA TYR A 104 -3.52 -0.68 -9.45
C TYR A 104 -2.87 -2.04 -9.59
N ALA A 105 -1.63 -2.09 -10.09
CA ALA A 105 -0.84 -3.30 -10.23
C ALA A 105 0.66 -3.00 -10.09
N LEU A 106 1.49 -4.06 -10.13
CA LEU A 106 2.94 -3.93 -10.25
C LEU A 106 3.30 -3.51 -11.69
N ALA A 107 4.30 -2.65 -11.84
CA ALA A 107 4.90 -2.33 -13.15
C ALA A 107 5.83 -3.44 -13.67
#